data_AF-A0A524KT17-F1
#
_entry.id   AF-A0A524KT17-F1
#
_cell.length_a   1.000
_cell.length_b   1.000
_cell.length_c   1.000
_cell.angle_alpha   90.00
_cell.angle_beta   90.00
_cell.angle_gamma   90.00
#
_symmetry.space_group_name_H-M   'P 1'
#
loop_
_entity.id
_entity.type
_entity.pdbx_description
1 polymer ?
#
loop_
_entity_poly.entity_id
_entity_poly.type
_entity_poly.pdbx_seq_one_letter_code
_entity_poly.pdbx_strand_id
1 'polypeptide(L)'
;MNNTSLRKTLSILNLLGFLGTVIVNYLAVTLPLNSKTTGELSDQYPNLFVPAGFTFSIWGVIYLLLAIFIVYQLVYAFRKTIQNSSFLEKIGILFFVSSLANLGWVFAWHFELVSLSVFLMLILLSSLMTIYVKLEIGKSNSSKSEKYLVHLPFSVYLGWITIATIANA
;
A
#
# COMPACT_ATOMS: atom_id res chain seq x y z
N MET A 1 -13.83 12.26 -20.23
CA MET A 1 -12.75 12.97 -19.50
C MET A 1 -11.52 12.98 -20.37
N ASN A 2 -10.80 14.11 -20.51
CA ASN A 2 -9.53 14.14 -21.23
C ASN A 2 -8.48 13.34 -20.43
N ASN A 3 -7.63 12.53 -21.08
CA ASN A 3 -6.65 11.65 -20.42
C ASN A 3 -5.74 12.40 -19.42
N THR A 4 -5.51 13.69 -19.63
CA THR A 4 -4.74 14.54 -18.71
C THR A 4 -5.49 14.88 -17.41
N SER A 5 -6.81 15.07 -17.43
CA SER A 5 -7.57 15.34 -16.21
C SER A 5 -7.69 14.07 -15.35
N LEU A 6 -7.91 12.92 -15.98
CA LEU A 6 -7.97 11.62 -15.31
C LEU A 6 -6.67 11.31 -14.54
N ARG A 7 -5.51 11.47 -15.19
CA ARG A 7 -4.19 11.23 -14.57
C ARG A 7 -3.95 12.11 -13.33
N LYS A 8 -4.36 13.37 -13.39
CA LYS A 8 -4.26 14.31 -12.26
C LYS A 8 -5.17 13.87 -11.12
N THR A 9 -6.44 13.56 -11.42
CA THR A 9 -7.39 13.06 -10.42
C THR A 9 -6.86 11.80 -9.74
N LEU A 10 -6.38 10.81 -10.50
CA LEU A 10 -5.81 9.58 -9.94
C LEU A 10 -4.58 9.84 -9.07
N SER A 11 -3.70 10.76 -9.48
CA SER A 11 -2.52 11.11 -8.68
C SER A 11 -2.89 11.77 -7.36
N ILE A 12 -3.90 12.65 -7.36
CA ILE A 12 -4.41 13.29 -6.14
C ILE A 12 -5.08 12.25 -5.24
N LEU A 13 -5.92 11.37 -5.80
CA LEU A 13 -6.54 10.29 -5.03
C LEU A 13 -5.49 9.37 -4.40
N ASN A 14 -4.47 8.99 -5.15
CA ASN A 14 -3.36 8.17 -4.65
C ASN A 14 -2.57 8.87 -3.55
N LEU A 15 -2.31 10.18 -3.70
CA LEU A 15 -1.67 10.98 -2.66
C LEU A 15 -2.51 10.98 -1.37
N LEU A 16 -3.81 11.24 -1.48
CA LEU A 16 -4.73 11.24 -0.34
C LEU A 16 -4.83 9.85 0.32
N GLY A 17 -4.92 8.79 -0.48
CA GLY A 17 -4.94 7.40 0.00
C GLY A 17 -3.65 7.03 0.73
N PHE A 18 -2.49 7.42 0.18
CA PHE A 18 -1.20 7.21 0.82
C PHE A 18 -1.07 7.98 2.14
N LEU A 19 -1.40 9.29 2.15
CA LEU A 19 -1.35 10.10 3.36
C LEU A 19 -2.28 9.53 4.44
N GLY A 20 -3.51 9.15 4.06
CA GLY A 20 -4.43 8.47 4.97
C GLY A 20 -3.82 7.20 5.55
N THR A 21 -3.26 6.35 4.69
CA THR A 21 -2.60 5.10 5.10
C THR A 21 -1.51 5.36 6.13
N VAL A 22 -0.57 6.27 5.84
CA VAL A 22 0.54 6.60 6.75
C VAL A 22 0.02 7.16 8.08
N ILE A 23 -0.94 8.09 8.02
CA ILE A 23 -1.52 8.71 9.22
C ILE A 23 -2.20 7.66 10.08
N VAL A 24 -3.09 6.84 9.53
CA VAL A 24 -3.84 5.85 10.33
C VAL A 24 -2.92 4.77 10.89
N ASN A 25 -1.93 4.29 10.13
CA ASN A 25 -0.96 3.34 10.67
C ASN A 25 -0.10 3.97 11.77
N TYR A 26 0.30 5.23 11.62
CA TYR A 26 1.02 5.94 12.67
C TYR A 26 0.15 6.13 13.93
N LEU A 27 -1.11 6.53 13.77
CA LEU A 27 -2.06 6.68 14.87
C LEU A 27 -2.32 5.35 15.57
N ALA A 28 -2.41 4.25 14.83
CA ALA A 28 -2.57 2.90 15.38
C ALA A 28 -1.40 2.43 16.26
N VAL A 29 -0.18 2.86 15.91
CA VAL A 29 1.01 2.55 16.72
C VAL A 29 1.15 3.51 17.91
N THR A 30 0.78 4.78 17.76
CA THR A 30 1.05 5.82 18.77
C THR A 30 -0.09 6.10 19.73
N LEU A 31 -1.33 5.91 19.31
CA LEU A 31 -2.50 6.05 20.16
C LEU A 31 -3.01 4.66 20.56
N PRO A 32 -3.50 4.50 21.80
CA PRO A 32 -4.22 3.30 22.21
C PRO A 32 -5.62 3.31 21.56
N LEU A 33 -5.67 3.03 20.25
CA LEU A 33 -6.91 2.81 19.53
C LEU A 33 -7.60 1.59 20.16
N ASN A 34 -8.82 1.78 20.68
CA ASN A 34 -9.55 0.75 21.44
C ASN A 34 -8.85 0.33 22.76
N SER A 35 -8.19 1.27 23.45
CA SER A 35 -7.51 1.04 24.74
C SER A 35 -6.30 0.08 24.69
N LYS A 36 -5.86 -0.30 23.49
CA LYS A 36 -4.69 -1.15 23.26
C LYS A 36 -3.86 -0.55 22.11
N THR A 37 -2.54 -0.66 22.19
CA THR A 37 -1.65 -0.34 21.06
C THR A 37 -1.57 -1.53 20.09
N THR A 38 -1.13 -1.28 18.85
CA THR A 38 -0.91 -2.38 17.87
C THR A 38 0.03 -3.48 18.42
N GLY A 39 1.04 -3.10 19.22
CA GLY A 39 1.97 -4.04 19.85
C GLY A 39 1.29 -4.91 20.91
N GLU A 40 0.55 -4.30 21.83
CA GLU A 40 -0.17 -5.03 22.89
C GLU A 40 -1.24 -5.97 22.33
N LEU A 41 -1.91 -5.59 21.25
CA LEU A 41 -2.87 -6.45 20.58
C LEU A 41 -2.19 -7.64 19.91
N SER A 42 -1.03 -7.43 19.30
CA SER A 42 -0.22 -8.51 18.71
C SER A 42 0.27 -9.49 19.78
N ASP A 43 0.64 -9.00 20.97
CA ASP A 43 1.10 -9.84 22.10
C ASP A 43 -0.04 -10.67 22.71
N GLN A 44 -1.30 -10.26 22.53
CA GLN A 44 -2.48 -11.01 23.01
C GLN A 44 -2.88 -12.20 22.12
N TYR A 45 -2.43 -12.23 20.87
CA TYR A 45 -2.63 -13.35 19.96
C TYR A 45 -1.28 -13.99 19.62
N PRO A 46 -0.62 -14.68 20.57
CA PRO A 46 0.62 -15.40 20.31
C PRO A 46 0.35 -16.58 19.36
N ASN A 47 0.42 -16.32 18.06
CA ASN A 47 0.55 -17.36 17.06
C ASN A 47 2.05 -17.60 16.78
N LEU A 48 2.39 -18.75 16.19
CA LEU A 48 3.77 -19.15 15.88
C LEU A 48 4.49 -18.20 14.91
N PHE A 49 3.79 -17.18 14.39
CA PHE A 49 4.25 -16.24 13.38
C PHE A 49 4.16 -14.78 13.82
N VAL A 50 3.86 -14.47 15.09
CA VAL A 50 3.85 -13.08 15.58
C VAL A 50 5.24 -12.51 15.36
N PRO A 51 5.40 -11.55 14.43
CA PRO A 51 6.70 -10.97 14.19
C PRO A 51 7.13 -10.22 15.44
N ALA A 52 8.38 -10.41 15.88
CA ALA A 52 8.94 -9.59 16.94
C ALA A 52 8.69 -8.11 16.64
N GLY A 53 8.39 -7.28 17.64
CA GLY A 53 7.93 -5.89 17.45
C GLY A 53 8.78 -5.05 16.48
N PHE A 54 10.09 -5.33 16.38
CA PHE A 54 10.98 -4.66 15.41
C PHE A 54 10.58 -4.92 13.95
N THR A 55 9.96 -6.05 13.63
CA THR A 55 9.57 -6.44 12.26
C THR A 55 8.55 -5.46 11.68
N PHE A 56 7.75 -4.80 12.53
CA PHE A 56 6.86 -3.72 12.10
C PHE A 56 7.62 -2.48 11.59
N SER A 57 8.92 -2.34 11.85
CA SER A 57 9.75 -1.26 11.29
C SER A 57 9.83 -1.30 9.76
N ILE A 58 9.54 -2.45 9.14
CA ILE A 58 9.45 -2.58 7.67
C ILE A 58 8.43 -1.61 7.06
N TRP A 59 7.38 -1.24 7.81
CA TRP A 59 6.39 -0.26 7.36
C TRP A 59 7.02 1.09 7.07
N GLY A 60 8.03 1.52 7.84
CA GLY A 60 8.77 2.75 7.56
C GLY A 60 9.48 2.71 6.20
N VAL A 61 10.07 1.56 5.86
CA VAL A 61 10.70 1.34 4.54
C VAL A 61 9.66 1.34 3.43
N ILE A 62 8.54 0.65 3.63
CA ILE A 62 7.43 0.61 2.67
C ILE A 62 6.88 2.01 2.43
N TYR A 63 6.63 2.80 3.48
CA TYR A 63 6.13 4.17 3.35
C TYR A 63 7.12 5.09 2.65
N LEU A 64 8.42 4.95 2.91
CA LEU A 64 9.44 5.71 2.20
C LEU A 64 9.44 5.38 0.69
N LEU A 65 9.40 4.09 0.35
CA LEU A 65 9.36 3.65 -1.05
C LEU A 65 8.06 4.10 -1.75
N LEU A 66 6.92 3.99 -1.06
CA LEU A 66 5.64 4.48 -1.58
C LEU A 66 5.62 6.01 -1.72
N ALA A 67 6.24 6.76 -0.81
CA ALA A 67 6.38 8.21 -0.95
C ALA A 67 7.18 8.59 -2.20
N ILE A 68 8.26 7.87 -2.50
CA ILE A 68 9.03 8.04 -3.74
C ILE A 68 8.14 7.80 -4.97
N PHE A 69 7.33 6.74 -4.95
CA PHE A 69 6.35 6.47 -6.01
C PHE A 69 5.33 7.61 -6.14
N ILE A 70 4.78 8.11 -5.03
CA ILE A 70 3.82 9.22 -5.01
C ILE A 70 4.41 10.49 -5.62
N VAL A 71 5.65 10.85 -5.27
CA VAL A 71 6.33 12.00 -5.84
C VAL A 71 6.57 11.80 -7.34
N TYR A 72 7.02 10.61 -7.74
CA TYR A 72 7.26 10.29 -9.15
C TYR A 72 5.98 10.39 -9.99
N GLN A 73 4.86 9.83 -9.53
CA GLN A 73 3.58 9.93 -10.25
C GLN A 73 3.06 11.37 -10.32
N LEU A 74 3.27 12.20 -9.28
CA LEU A 74 2.83 13.60 -9.27
C LEU A 74 3.63 14.40 -10.30
N VAL A 75 4.96 14.27 -10.31
CA VAL A 75 5.80 14.90 -11.34
C VAL A 75 5.37 14.44 -12.73
N TYR A 76 5.06 13.16 -12.90
CA TYR A 76 4.61 12.61 -14.17
C TYR A 76 3.24 13.15 -14.62
N ALA A 77 2.26 13.27 -13.72
CA ALA A 77 0.90 13.71 -14.03
C ALA A 77 0.79 15.20 -14.38
N PHE A 78 1.73 16.03 -13.94
CA PHE A 78 1.75 17.47 -14.23
C PHE A 78 2.65 17.86 -15.41
N ARG A 79 3.39 16.91 -16.01
CA ARG A 79 4.15 17.15 -17.24
C ARG A 79 3.23 17.25 -18.46
N LYS A 80 3.39 18.32 -19.26
CA LYS A 80 2.57 18.60 -20.46
C LYS A 80 2.79 17.62 -21.63
N THR A 81 3.94 16.95 -21.71
CA THR A 81 4.42 16.29 -22.93
C THR A 81 4.44 14.76 -22.84
N ILE A 82 3.40 14.14 -22.28
CA ILE A 82 3.35 12.68 -22.13
C ILE A 82 2.16 12.10 -22.92
N GLN A 83 2.49 11.52 -24.07
CA GLN A 83 1.55 10.90 -25.01
C GLN A 83 1.29 9.40 -24.74
N ASN A 84 2.15 8.70 -24.00
CA ASN A 84 1.98 7.27 -23.76
C ASN A 84 1.05 6.94 -22.59
N SER A 85 0.37 5.79 -22.73
CA SER A 85 -0.50 5.19 -21.72
C SER A 85 0.24 5.04 -20.39
N SER A 86 -0.12 5.92 -19.47
CA SER A 86 0.56 6.08 -18.19
C SER A 86 0.33 4.87 -17.30
N PHE A 87 1.37 4.39 -16.60
CA PHE A 87 1.21 3.41 -15.52
C PHE A 87 0.10 3.83 -14.53
N LEU A 88 -0.10 5.13 -14.30
CA LEU A 88 -1.20 5.67 -13.48
C LEU A 88 -2.58 5.20 -13.92
N GLU A 89 -2.86 5.11 -15.22
CA GLU A 89 -4.17 4.66 -15.71
C GLU A 89 -4.34 3.15 -15.48
N LYS A 90 -3.23 2.40 -15.53
CA LYS A 90 -3.23 0.95 -15.31
C LYS A 90 -3.41 0.59 -13.83
N ILE A 91 -2.74 1.32 -12.93
CA ILE A 91 -2.61 0.93 -11.52
C ILE A 91 -3.19 1.92 -10.51
N GLY A 92 -3.56 3.13 -10.94
CA GLY A 92 -3.95 4.20 -10.01
C GLY A 92 -5.17 3.84 -9.17
N ILE A 93 -6.24 3.33 -9.79
CA ILE A 93 -7.44 2.88 -9.06
C ILE A 93 -7.09 1.73 -8.11
N LEU A 94 -6.28 0.77 -8.55
CA LEU A 94 -5.86 -0.37 -7.73
C LEU A 94 -5.05 0.09 -6.51
N PHE A 95 -4.19 1.09 -6.67
CA PHE A 95 -3.42 1.65 -5.56
C PHE A 95 -4.33 2.36 -4.56
N PHE A 96 -5.31 3.14 -5.03
CA PHE A 96 -6.29 3.78 -4.17
C PHE A 96 -7.12 2.74 -3.40
N VAL A 97 -7.60 1.69 -4.07
CA VAL A 97 -8.30 0.57 -3.43
C VAL A 97 -7.41 -0.12 -2.39
N SER A 98 -6.13 -0.35 -2.71
CA SER A 98 -5.18 -0.93 -1.75
C SER A 98 -4.98 -0.04 -0.52
N SER A 99 -5.00 1.29 -0.70
CA SER A 99 -4.90 2.24 0.42
C SER A 99 -6.13 2.18 1.31
N LEU A 100 -7.34 2.16 0.73
CA LEU A 100 -8.58 2.02 1.49
C LEU A 100 -8.68 0.67 2.22
N ALA A 101 -8.25 -0.42 1.57
CA ALA A 101 -8.20 -1.74 2.18
C ALA A 101 -7.21 -1.78 3.35
N ASN A 102 -6.04 -1.15 3.23
CA ASN A 102 -5.07 -1.04 4.32
C ASN A 102 -5.65 -0.25 5.51
N LEU A 103 -6.26 0.90 5.23
CA LEU A 103 -6.95 1.71 6.24
C LEU A 103 -8.00 0.91 7.01
N GLY A 104 -8.90 0.26 6.27
CA GLY A 104 -9.94 -0.56 6.87
C GLY A 104 -9.37 -1.75 7.65
N TRP A 105 -8.31 -2.39 7.14
CA TRP A 105 -7.63 -3.50 7.80
C TRP A 105 -7.11 -3.09 9.17
N VAL A 106 -6.43 -1.94 9.28
CA VAL A 106 -5.93 -1.42 10.55
C VAL A 106 -7.06 -1.22 11.55
N PHE A 107 -8.18 -0.61 11.14
CA PHE A 107 -9.33 -0.46 12.02
C PHE A 107 -9.94 -1.80 12.42
N ALA A 108 -10.19 -2.69 11.46
CA ALA A 108 -10.77 -4.01 11.72
C ALA A 108 -9.91 -4.82 12.70
N TRP A 109 -8.58 -4.71 12.59
CA TRP A 109 -7.65 -5.32 13.53
C TRP A 109 -7.79 -4.73 14.94
N HIS A 110 -7.77 -3.40 15.09
CA HIS A 110 -7.89 -2.74 16.40
C HIS A 110 -9.23 -2.98 17.10
N PHE A 111 -10.31 -3.18 16.34
CA PHE A 111 -11.62 -3.55 16.87
C PHE A 111 -11.81 -5.07 17.04
N GLU A 112 -10.76 -5.87 16.89
CA GLU A 112 -10.79 -7.33 17.04
C GLU A 112 -11.78 -8.03 16.07
N LEU A 113 -12.12 -7.38 14.96
CA LEU A 113 -12.98 -7.90 13.90
C LEU A 113 -12.17 -8.80 12.96
N VAL A 114 -11.72 -9.95 13.45
CA VAL A 114 -10.78 -10.85 12.78
C VAL A 114 -11.22 -11.22 11.35
N SER A 115 -12.48 -11.65 11.16
CA SER A 115 -12.98 -12.04 9.84
C SER A 115 -12.96 -10.87 8.83
N LEU A 116 -13.28 -9.66 9.29
CA LEU A 116 -13.24 -8.46 8.46
C LEU A 116 -11.79 -8.05 8.15
N SER A 117 -10.89 -8.18 9.13
CA SER A 117 -9.45 -7.95 8.95
C SER A 117 -8.88 -8.84 7.86
N VAL A 118 -9.12 -10.15 7.92
CA VAL A 118 -8.67 -11.12 6.90
C VAL A 118 -9.25 -10.79 5.53
N PHE A 119 -10.55 -10.46 5.46
CA PHE A 119 -11.19 -10.08 4.20
C PHE A 119 -10.53 -8.83 3.56
N LEU A 120 -10.28 -7.79 4.35
CA LEU A 120 -9.63 -6.55 3.87
C LEU A 120 -8.17 -6.79 3.49
N MET A 121 -7.48 -7.67 4.21
CA MET A 121 -6.11 -8.08 3.88
C MET A 121 -6.05 -8.83 2.54
N LEU A 122 -7.02 -9.69 2.24
CA LEU A 122 -7.12 -10.37 0.94
C LEU A 122 -7.41 -9.39 -0.21
N ILE A 123 -8.24 -8.36 0.01
CA ILE A 123 -8.46 -7.29 -0.96
C ILE A 123 -7.15 -6.53 -1.23
N LEU A 124 -6.41 -6.21 -0.16
CA LEU A 124 -5.12 -5.54 -0.26
C LEU A 124 -4.11 -6.39 -1.04
N LEU A 125 -3.96 -7.67 -0.68
CA LEU A 125 -3.08 -8.62 -1.37
C LEU A 125 -3.43 -8.76 -2.85
N SER A 126 -4.71 -8.96 -3.16
CA SER A 126 -5.19 -9.11 -4.54
C SER A 126 -4.95 -7.84 -5.36
N SER A 127 -5.12 -6.67 -4.76
CA SER A 127 -4.84 -5.38 -5.40
C SER A 127 -3.36 -5.24 -5.73
N LEU A 128 -2.47 -5.54 -4.78
CA LEU A 128 -1.01 -5.47 -4.98
C LEU A 128 -0.52 -6.50 -6.00
N MET A 129 -1.07 -7.71 -5.98
CA MET A 129 -0.75 -8.74 -6.97
C MET A 129 -1.18 -8.30 -8.38
N THR A 130 -2.37 -7.72 -8.51
CA THR A 130 -2.85 -7.20 -9.79
C THR A 130 -1.97 -6.04 -10.28
N ILE A 131 -1.51 -5.15 -9.39
CA ILE A 131 -0.55 -4.09 -9.71
C ILE A 131 0.76 -4.70 -10.22
N TYR A 132 1.30 -5.69 -9.52
CA TYR A 132 2.54 -6.37 -9.89
C TYR A 132 2.47 -6.97 -11.30
N VAL A 133 1.36 -7.65 -11.62
CA VAL A 133 1.12 -8.23 -12.94
C VAL A 133 0.93 -7.16 -14.02
N LYS A 134 0.15 -6.10 -13.74
CA LYS A 134 -0.11 -5.01 -14.71
C LYS A 134 1.11 -4.14 -15.02
N LEU A 135 2.05 -4.06 -14.08
CA LEU A 135 3.36 -3.43 -14.28
C LEU A 135 4.37 -4.36 -14.98
N GLU A 136 4.01 -5.62 -15.18
CA GLU A 136 4.87 -6.64 -15.81
C GLU A 136 6.25 -6.71 -15.13
N ILE A 137 6.26 -6.62 -13.80
CA ILE A 137 7.50 -6.58 -13.02
C ILE A 137 8.33 -7.84 -13.30
N GLY A 138 9.57 -7.62 -13.73
CA GLY A 138 10.51 -8.69 -14.11
C GLY A 138 10.38 -9.20 -15.55
N LYS A 139 9.37 -8.75 -16.31
CA LYS A 139 9.14 -9.17 -17.71
C LYS A 139 9.30 -8.03 -18.71
N SER A 140 9.00 -6.79 -18.31
CA SER A 140 9.04 -5.63 -19.20
C SER A 140 10.46 -5.02 -19.34
N ASN A 141 10.75 -4.48 -20.52
CA ASN A 141 11.91 -3.62 -20.79
C ASN A 141 11.70 -2.17 -20.29
N SER A 142 11.08 -2.03 -19.11
CA SER A 142 10.84 -0.73 -18.49
C SER A 142 12.13 0.04 -18.20
N SER A 143 12.04 1.37 -18.24
CA SER A 143 13.14 2.27 -17.92
C SER A 143 13.72 2.02 -16.52
N LYS A 144 15.00 2.34 -16.30
CA LYS A 144 15.62 2.23 -14.96
C LYS A 144 14.83 3.01 -13.91
N SER A 145 14.34 4.20 -14.25
CA SER A 145 13.49 5.02 -13.37
C SER A 145 12.21 4.30 -12.98
N GLU A 146 11.52 3.65 -13.90
CA GLU A 146 10.28 2.91 -13.58
C GLU A 146 10.55 1.69 -12.71
N LYS A 147 11.65 0.96 -12.96
CA LYS A 147 12.05 -0.18 -12.13
C LYS A 147 12.32 0.23 -10.67
N TYR A 148 13.05 1.32 -10.44
CA TYR A 148 13.38 1.75 -9.07
C TYR A 148 12.28 2.57 -8.39
N LEU A 149 11.54 3.40 -9.12
CA LEU A 149 10.57 4.35 -8.56
C LEU A 149 9.13 3.81 -8.55
N VAL A 150 8.86 2.73 -9.30
CA VAL A 150 7.53 2.10 -9.37
C VAL A 150 7.59 0.63 -8.98
N HIS A 151 8.41 -0.19 -9.66
CA HIS A 151 8.37 -1.64 -9.43
C HIS A 151 8.87 -2.03 -8.03
N LEU A 152 9.98 -1.44 -7.58
CA LEU A 152 10.59 -1.75 -6.29
C LEU A 152 9.62 -1.48 -5.11
N PRO A 153 8.98 -0.30 -4.98
CA PRO A 153 7.97 -0.05 -3.94
C PRO A 153 6.87 -1.11 -3.87
N PHE A 154 6.28 -1.46 -5.01
CA PHE A 154 5.20 -2.44 -5.07
C PHE A 154 5.65 -3.86 -4.79
N SER A 155 6.88 -4.22 -5.17
CA SER A 155 7.44 -5.55 -4.92
C SER A 155 7.70 -5.76 -3.43
N VAL A 156 8.29 -4.76 -2.76
CA VAL A 156 8.53 -4.80 -1.31
C VAL A 156 7.20 -4.83 -0.55
N TYR A 157 6.23 -4.00 -0.96
CA TYR A 157 4.94 -3.96 -0.31
C TYR A 157 4.16 -5.27 -0.47
N LEU A 158 4.13 -5.84 -1.68
CA LEU A 158 3.50 -7.14 -1.95
C LEU A 158 4.14 -8.24 -1.10
N GLY A 159 5.47 -8.33 -1.08
CA GLY A 159 6.17 -9.35 -0.30
C GLY A 159 5.83 -9.29 1.19
N TRP A 160 5.76 -8.09 1.76
CA TRP A 160 5.34 -7.92 3.16
C TRP A 160 3.89 -8.35 3.39
N ILE A 161 2.94 -7.93 2.54
CA ILE A 161 1.54 -8.31 2.68
C ILE A 161 1.30 -9.81 2.49
N THR A 162 2.10 -10.49 1.66
CA THR A 162 2.06 -11.95 1.57
C THR A 162 2.41 -12.61 2.90
N ILE A 163 3.49 -12.17 3.55
CA ILE A 163 3.89 -12.68 4.87
C ILE A 163 2.82 -12.34 5.92
N ALA A 164 2.32 -11.11 5.92
CA ALA A 164 1.27 -10.67 6.84
C ALA A 164 -0.01 -11.49 6.68
N THR A 165 -0.41 -11.83 5.45
CA THR A 165 -1.56 -12.71 5.18
C THR A 165 -1.40 -14.09 5.80
N ILE A 166 -0.21 -14.68 5.69
CA ILE A 166 0.08 -15.99 6.28
C ILE A 166 0.06 -15.91 7.82
N ALA A 167 0.60 -14.83 8.38
CA ALA A 167 0.62 -14.63 9.83
C ALA A 167 -0.75 -14.29 10.43
N ASN A 168 -1.73 -13.87 9.63
CA ASN A 168 -3.08 -13.52 10.07
C ASN A 168 -4.13 -14.62 9.80
N ALA A 169 -3.74 -15.73 9.16
CA ALA A 169 -4.60 -16.89 8.87
C ALA A 169 -4.44 -17.99 9.91
#